data_AF-A0A3D0NWB2-F1
#
_entry.id   AF-A0A3D0NWB2-F1
#
_cell.length_a   1.000
_cell.length_b   1.000
_cell.length_c   1.000
_cell.angle_alpha   90.00
_cell.angle_beta   90.00
_cell.angle_gamma   90.00
#
_symmetry.space_group_name_H-M   'P 1'
#
loop_
_entity.id
_entity.type
_entity.pdbx_description
1 polymer ?
#
loop_
_entity_poly.entity_id
_entity_poly.type
_entity_poly.pdbx_seq_one_letter_code
_entity_poly.pdbx_strand_id
1 'polypeptide(L)'
;MRKISLAIIAGSLFAAGCNSAGADRAAADNSVNAPMRSERMEPTTQHTFENMPEKPAGPVKPTGGKWSAAGDPIDTTDFDKAIADAEKNLKAKPGDAAAKTAAVEAYFKRGFALTEARQYASALGDYRRALKIDPNHEESKKWQQQIIGIYEMMKKEYPKPGEEPAPLPFKKEGA
;
A
#
# COMPACT_ATOMS: atom_id res chain seq x y z
N MET A 1 -55.27 24.63 9.97
CA MET A 1 -55.71 24.69 11.38
C MET A 1 -55.29 23.40 12.07
N ARG A 2 -54.60 23.54 13.21
CA ARG A 2 -53.94 22.48 13.98
C ARG A 2 -54.98 21.69 14.80
N LYS A 3 -54.82 20.37 14.92
CA LYS A 3 -55.26 19.61 16.10
C LYS A 3 -54.13 18.71 16.58
N ILE A 4 -53.86 18.88 17.87
CA ILE A 4 -52.82 18.25 18.67
C ILE A 4 -53.44 17.00 19.31
N SER A 5 -52.69 15.89 19.41
CA SER A 5 -52.92 14.90 20.45
C SER A 5 -51.57 14.47 21.02
N LEU A 6 -51.50 14.58 22.34
CA LEU A 6 -50.35 14.46 23.22
C LEU A 6 -50.76 13.48 24.33
N ALA A 7 -49.93 12.49 24.64
CA ALA A 7 -49.80 11.75 25.92
C ALA A 7 -48.93 10.51 25.63
N ILE A 8 -47.65 10.41 26.03
CA ILE A 8 -47.05 10.27 27.38
C ILE A 8 -47.57 9.04 28.14
N ILE A 9 -46.63 8.16 28.57
CA ILE A 9 -46.48 7.51 29.90
C ILE A 9 -45.38 6.42 29.72
N ALA A 10 -44.18 6.64 30.27
CA ALA A 10 -43.63 6.03 31.50
C ALA A 10 -43.43 4.51 31.39
N GLY A 11 -42.32 3.88 31.79
CA GLY A 11 -41.18 4.25 32.63
C GLY A 11 -40.68 2.95 33.28
N SER A 12 -39.42 2.94 33.75
CA SER A 12 -38.93 2.07 34.85
C SER A 12 -38.71 0.57 34.52
N LEU A 13 -37.78 -0.22 35.08
CA LEU A 13 -36.62 -0.12 35.97
C LEU A 13 -36.21 -1.61 36.23
N PHE A 14 -34.93 -1.87 36.56
CA PHE A 14 -34.40 -3.02 37.35
C PHE A 14 -34.41 -4.42 36.69
N ALA A 15 -33.50 -5.35 36.95
CA ALA A 15 -32.29 -5.40 37.78
C ALA A 15 -31.46 -6.65 37.41
N ALA A 16 -30.22 -6.63 37.91
CA ALA A 16 -29.25 -7.71 37.97
C ALA A 16 -29.83 -9.06 38.40
N GLY A 17 -29.41 -10.12 37.70
CA GLY A 17 -29.42 -11.49 38.19
C GLY A 17 -27.99 -11.97 38.42
N CYS A 18 -27.53 -11.89 39.66
CA CYS A 18 -26.40 -12.70 40.13
C CYS A 18 -26.96 -14.10 40.44
N ASN A 19 -26.29 -15.15 39.99
CA ASN A 19 -26.43 -16.46 40.62
C ASN A 19 -25.05 -17.00 40.99
N SER A 20 -24.91 -17.21 42.29
CA SER A 20 -23.83 -17.87 43.00
C SER A 20 -23.98 -19.40 42.90
N ALA A 21 -22.85 -20.13 42.92
CA ALA A 21 -22.59 -21.22 43.88
C ALA A 21 -21.49 -22.16 43.38
N GLY A 22 -20.68 -22.66 44.33
CA GLY A 22 -20.11 -24.00 44.26
C GLY A 22 -18.60 -24.05 44.13
N ALA A 23 -17.91 -24.02 45.27
CA ALA A 23 -16.53 -24.46 45.41
C ALA A 23 -16.48 -25.99 45.38
N ASP A 24 -15.40 -26.56 44.84
CA ASP A 24 -14.78 -27.75 45.43
C ASP A 24 -13.29 -27.84 45.07
N ARG A 25 -12.52 -28.22 46.09
CA ARG A 25 -11.07 -28.42 46.09
C ARG A 25 -10.76 -29.83 45.60
N ALA A 26 -9.66 -30.03 44.87
CA ALA A 26 -8.66 -31.05 45.20
C ALA A 26 -7.50 -31.01 44.19
N ALA A 27 -6.29 -31.11 44.74
CA ALA A 27 -5.05 -31.24 44.02
C ALA A 27 -4.86 -32.65 43.43
N ALA A 28 -4.31 -32.71 42.23
CA ALA A 28 -3.54 -33.84 41.67
C ALA A 28 -2.63 -33.21 40.61
N ASP A 29 -1.35 -33.04 40.89
CA ASP A 29 -0.26 -33.98 40.55
C ASP A 29 0.57 -33.38 39.40
N ASN A 30 1.86 -33.20 39.68
CA ASN A 30 2.85 -32.62 38.81
C ASN A 30 3.49 -33.76 38.01
N SER A 31 3.32 -33.75 36.68
CA SER A 31 4.16 -34.57 35.82
C SER A 31 4.37 -33.94 34.43
N VAL A 32 5.60 -33.47 34.24
CA VAL A 32 6.38 -33.34 32.99
C VAL A 32 5.87 -32.46 31.83
N ASN A 33 6.38 -31.22 31.81
CA ASN A 33 7.15 -30.59 30.72
C ASN A 33 6.78 -30.95 29.26
N ALA A 34 5.95 -30.11 28.64
CA ALA A 34 5.95 -29.87 27.19
C ALA A 34 5.86 -28.37 26.95
N PRO A 35 6.78 -27.73 26.21
CA PRO A 35 6.65 -26.31 25.91
C PRO A 35 5.46 -26.10 24.96
N MET A 36 4.41 -25.50 25.49
CA MET A 36 3.35 -24.86 24.71
C MET A 36 4.00 -23.84 23.77
N ARG A 37 4.10 -24.24 22.50
CA ARG A 37 4.47 -23.37 21.38
C ARG A 37 3.47 -22.23 21.40
N SER A 38 3.92 -21.04 21.77
CA SER A 38 3.16 -19.82 21.59
C SER A 38 2.83 -19.71 20.11
N GLU A 39 1.58 -19.99 19.75
CA GLU A 39 1.01 -19.58 18.48
C GLU A 39 0.90 -18.06 18.50
N ARG A 40 2.05 -17.41 18.29
CA ARG A 40 2.11 -16.07 17.74
C ARG A 40 1.37 -16.17 16.41
N MET A 41 0.18 -15.59 16.37
CA MET A 41 -0.49 -15.27 15.11
C MET A 41 0.46 -14.36 14.34
N GLU A 42 1.16 -14.94 13.36
CA GLU A 42 1.99 -14.22 12.41
C GLU A 42 1.08 -13.25 11.63
N PRO A 43 1.38 -11.95 11.58
CA PRO A 43 0.68 -11.07 10.66
C PRO A 43 0.98 -11.56 9.25
N THR A 44 -0.06 -12.03 8.55
CA THR A 44 0.01 -12.33 7.12
C THR A 44 0.13 -11.01 6.36
N THR A 45 1.33 -10.46 6.34
CA THR A 45 1.80 -9.53 5.32
C THR A 45 3.02 -10.16 4.70
N GLN A 46 2.80 -11.12 3.80
CA GLN A 46 3.82 -11.56 2.87
C GLN A 46 4.07 -10.45 1.85
N HIS A 47 4.84 -9.45 2.27
CA HIS A 47 5.79 -8.78 1.40
C HIS A 47 7.17 -8.98 2.04
N THR A 48 7.55 -10.25 2.13
CA THR A 48 8.90 -10.66 2.48
C THR A 48 9.81 -10.08 1.41
N PHE A 49 10.61 -9.08 1.76
CA PHE A 49 11.76 -8.65 0.97
C PHE A 49 12.89 -9.69 1.09
N GLU A 50 12.57 -10.96 0.88
CA GLU A 50 13.58 -12.02 0.82
C GLU A 50 13.61 -12.56 -0.59
N ASN A 51 14.80 -12.44 -1.19
CA ASN A 51 15.17 -12.92 -2.51
C ASN A 51 14.56 -12.16 -3.71
N MET A 52 14.83 -10.86 -3.78
CA MET A 52 14.93 -10.21 -5.08
C MET A 52 16.16 -10.81 -5.79
N PRO A 53 16.02 -11.51 -6.93
CA PRO A 53 17.19 -12.00 -7.65
C PRO A 53 18.04 -10.80 -8.04
N GLU A 54 19.24 -10.70 -7.48
CA GLU A 54 20.23 -9.71 -7.90
C GLU A 54 20.63 -10.02 -9.35
N LYS A 55 19.85 -9.49 -10.31
CA LYS A 55 20.30 -9.46 -11.70
C LYS A 55 21.54 -8.58 -11.73
N PRO A 56 22.70 -9.10 -12.17
CA PRO A 56 23.95 -8.35 -12.15
C PRO A 56 23.73 -7.03 -12.86
N ALA A 57 24.07 -5.93 -12.18
CA ALA A 57 24.00 -4.61 -12.75
C ALA A 57 24.91 -4.58 -13.98
N GLY A 58 24.31 -4.63 -15.18
CA GLY A 58 25.02 -4.33 -16.41
C GLY A 58 25.62 -2.92 -16.34
N PRO A 59 26.57 -2.56 -17.21
CA PRO A 59 27.21 -1.26 -17.18
C PRO A 59 26.15 -0.14 -17.23
N VAL A 60 25.98 0.53 -16.10
CA VAL A 60 25.06 1.65 -15.94
C VAL A 60 25.62 2.79 -16.79
N LYS A 61 25.06 3.00 -17.98
CA LYS A 61 25.36 4.21 -18.75
C LYS A 61 24.75 5.39 -17.97
N PRO A 62 25.56 6.38 -17.55
CA PRO A 62 25.02 7.54 -16.86
C PRO A 62 24.23 8.38 -17.86
N THR A 63 22.92 8.22 -17.92
CA THR A 63 22.06 9.21 -18.53
C THR A 63 22.01 10.39 -17.58
N GLY A 64 22.63 11.50 -17.98
CA GLY A 64 22.99 12.67 -17.16
C GLY A 64 21.82 13.51 -16.61
N GLY A 65 20.89 12.87 -15.90
CA GLY A 65 19.95 13.53 -15.02
C GLY A 65 20.56 13.77 -13.64
N LYS A 66 20.06 14.81 -12.95
CA LYS A 66 20.37 15.10 -11.54
C LYS A 66 20.09 13.92 -10.59
N TRP A 67 19.20 13.02 -11.03
CA TRP A 67 18.80 11.78 -10.38
C TRP A 67 19.28 10.60 -11.24
N SER A 68 19.53 9.43 -10.65
CA SER A 68 19.89 8.27 -11.47
C SER A 68 18.70 7.85 -12.34
N ALA A 69 18.76 8.14 -13.64
CA ALA A 69 17.96 7.47 -14.65
C ALA A 69 18.54 6.06 -14.96
N ALA A 70 19.02 5.39 -13.91
CA ALA A 70 19.47 4.02 -13.93
C ALA A 70 18.24 3.09 -13.79
N GLY A 71 18.38 1.87 -14.27
CA GLY A 71 17.33 0.87 -14.26
C GLY A 71 17.26 0.13 -15.58
N ASP A 72 16.49 -0.94 -15.60
CA ASP A 72 16.23 -1.75 -16.79
C ASP A 72 14.99 -1.19 -17.50
N PRO A 73 15.03 -0.84 -18.80
CA PRO A 73 13.83 -0.47 -19.54
C PRO A 73 12.81 -1.61 -19.51
N ILE A 74 11.55 -1.29 -19.23
CA ILE A 74 10.44 -2.24 -19.19
C ILE A 74 9.30 -1.75 -20.09
N ASP A 75 8.53 -2.68 -20.65
CA ASP A 75 7.32 -2.32 -21.39
C ASP A 75 6.26 -1.76 -20.43
N THR A 76 6.01 -0.45 -20.52
CA THR A 76 4.97 0.21 -19.70
C THR A 76 3.63 0.33 -20.41
N THR A 77 3.51 -0.14 -21.66
CA THR A 77 2.35 0.15 -22.53
C THR A 77 1.01 -0.17 -21.87
N ASP A 78 0.88 -1.34 -21.24
CA ASP A 78 -0.37 -1.75 -20.60
C ASP A 78 -0.67 -0.94 -19.34
N PHE A 79 0.36 -0.57 -18.59
CA PHE A 79 0.21 0.33 -17.44
C PHE A 79 -0.19 1.74 -17.88
N ASP A 80 0.42 2.25 -18.95
CA ASP A 80 0.13 3.57 -19.51
C ASP A 80 -1.32 3.65 -20.01
N LYS A 81 -1.80 2.58 -20.67
CA LYS A 81 -3.20 2.45 -21.06
C LYS A 81 -4.13 2.41 -19.85
N ALA A 82 -3.80 1.59 -18.83
CA ALA A 82 -4.61 1.49 -17.62
C ALA A 82 -4.72 2.83 -16.88
N ILE A 83 -3.62 3.59 -16.80
CA ILE A 83 -3.61 4.93 -16.23
C ILE A 83 -4.50 5.86 -17.06
N ALA A 84 -4.34 5.90 -18.38
CA ALA A 84 -5.13 6.77 -19.25
C ALA A 84 -6.64 6.51 -19.13
N ASP A 85 -7.04 5.23 -19.13
CA ASP A 85 -8.44 4.83 -18.96
C ASP A 85 -8.97 5.21 -17.57
N ALA A 86 -8.19 4.97 -16.51
CA ALA A 86 -8.56 5.33 -15.15
C ALA A 86 -8.68 6.85 -14.95
N GLU A 87 -7.75 7.63 -15.50
CA GLU A 87 -7.78 9.10 -15.44
C GLU A 87 -8.97 9.67 -16.19
N LYS A 88 -9.29 9.14 -17.38
CA LYS A 88 -10.49 9.52 -18.12
C LYS A 88 -11.75 9.26 -17.29
N ASN A 89 -11.83 8.09 -16.66
CA ASN A 89 -12.97 7.72 -15.81
C ASN A 89 -13.09 8.62 -14.57
N LEU A 90 -11.97 8.87 -13.88
CA LEU A 90 -11.93 9.75 -12.72
C LEU A 90 -12.28 11.20 -13.10
N LYS A 91 -11.84 11.68 -14.26
CA LYS A 91 -12.22 12.99 -14.78
C LYS A 91 -13.72 13.09 -15.08
N ALA A 92 -14.32 12.03 -15.62
CA ALA A 92 -15.75 11.98 -15.88
C ALA A 92 -16.58 11.89 -14.59
N LYS A 93 -16.05 11.23 -13.55
CA LYS A 93 -16.73 11.00 -12.27
C LYS A 93 -15.79 11.23 -11.08
N PRO A 94 -15.44 12.49 -10.75
CA PRO A 94 -14.43 12.80 -9.74
C PRO A 94 -14.82 12.40 -8.31
N GLY A 95 -16.12 12.21 -8.05
CA GLY A 95 -16.63 11.75 -6.75
C GLY A 95 -16.77 10.24 -6.63
N ASP A 96 -16.61 9.48 -7.73
CA ASP A 96 -16.82 8.04 -7.73
C ASP A 96 -15.65 7.32 -7.05
N ALA A 97 -15.96 6.53 -6.02
CA ALA A 97 -14.95 5.83 -5.23
C ALA A 97 -14.21 4.79 -6.09
N ALA A 98 -14.93 4.05 -6.95
CA ALA A 98 -14.33 3.05 -7.82
C ALA A 98 -13.37 3.68 -8.85
N ALA A 99 -13.72 4.84 -9.42
CA ALA A 99 -12.82 5.58 -10.32
C ALA A 99 -11.55 6.05 -9.61
N LYS A 100 -11.64 6.50 -8.35
CA LYS A 100 -10.47 6.85 -7.54
C LYS A 100 -9.60 5.62 -7.28
N THR A 101 -10.18 4.52 -6.82
CA THR A 101 -9.47 3.26 -6.57
C THR A 101 -8.76 2.75 -7.81
N ALA A 102 -9.44 2.75 -8.97
CA ALA A 102 -8.83 2.33 -10.23
C ALA A 102 -7.63 3.19 -10.62
N ALA A 103 -7.71 4.51 -10.44
CA ALA A 103 -6.60 5.41 -10.72
C ALA A 103 -5.43 5.21 -9.74
N VAL A 104 -5.71 5.05 -8.44
CA VAL A 104 -4.71 4.73 -7.41
C VAL A 104 -3.99 3.43 -7.74
N GLU A 105 -4.74 2.37 -8.06
CA GLU A 105 -4.17 1.07 -8.43
C GLU A 105 -3.34 1.12 -9.71
N ALA A 106 -3.81 1.83 -10.74
CA ALA A 106 -3.09 1.94 -12.01
C ALA A 106 -1.71 2.61 -11.81
N TYR A 107 -1.67 3.70 -11.04
CA TYR A 107 -0.43 4.36 -10.66
C TYR A 107 0.45 3.46 -9.78
N PHE A 108 -0.11 2.84 -8.75
CA PHE A 108 0.63 1.94 -7.86
C PHE A 108 1.28 0.78 -8.63
N LYS A 109 0.55 0.12 -9.53
CA LYS A 109 1.03 -1.01 -10.32
C LYS A 109 2.21 -0.62 -11.23
N ARG A 110 2.12 0.53 -11.91
CA ARG A 110 3.25 1.04 -12.71
C ARG A 110 4.45 1.40 -11.83
N GLY A 111 4.22 2.12 -10.73
CA GLY A 111 5.27 2.49 -9.78
C GLY A 111 5.99 1.26 -9.19
N PHE A 112 5.25 0.19 -8.89
CA PHE A 112 5.80 -1.08 -8.43
C PHE A 112 6.67 -1.75 -9.50
N ALA A 113 6.17 -1.89 -10.73
CA ALA A 113 6.96 -2.46 -11.83
C ALA A 113 8.24 -1.65 -12.12
N LEU A 114 8.16 -0.32 -12.05
CA LEU A 114 9.32 0.56 -12.20
C LEU A 114 10.32 0.42 -11.05
N THR A 115 9.84 0.18 -9.82
CA THR A 115 10.70 -0.08 -8.66
C THR A 115 11.46 -1.39 -8.81
N GLU A 116 10.79 -2.45 -9.28
CA GLU A 116 11.41 -3.74 -9.62
C GLU A 116 12.47 -3.56 -10.73
N ALA A 117 12.20 -2.67 -11.68
CA ALA A 117 13.13 -2.29 -12.75
C ALA A 117 14.24 -1.32 -12.30
N ARG A 118 14.31 -0.98 -11.00
CA ARG A 118 15.25 -0.01 -10.40
C ARG A 118 15.13 1.42 -10.95
N GLN A 119 14.03 1.74 -11.62
CA GLN A 119 13.71 3.09 -12.12
C GLN A 119 13.09 3.95 -11.02
N TYR A 120 13.81 4.12 -9.90
CA TYR A 120 13.29 4.73 -8.68
C TYR A 120 12.79 6.16 -8.85
N ALA A 121 13.44 6.96 -9.70
CA ALA A 121 13.03 8.34 -9.97
C ALA A 121 11.62 8.40 -10.59
N SER A 122 11.36 7.55 -11.60
CA SER A 122 10.06 7.47 -12.28
C SER A 122 9.00 6.83 -11.38
N ALA A 123 9.36 5.76 -10.66
CA ALA A 123 8.48 5.09 -9.71
C ALA A 123 7.96 6.02 -8.60
N LEU A 124 8.84 6.88 -8.07
CA LEU A 124 8.49 7.87 -7.04
C LEU A 124 7.38 8.82 -7.51
N GLY A 125 7.37 9.18 -8.79
CA GLY A 125 6.32 10.00 -9.39
C GLY A 125 4.96 9.30 -9.39
N ASP A 126 4.93 8.00 -9.68
CA ASP A 126 3.69 7.23 -9.68
C ASP A 126 3.12 7.01 -8.28
N TYR A 127 3.97 6.70 -7.30
CA TYR A 127 3.49 6.60 -5.92
C TYR A 127 2.94 7.92 -5.40
N ARG A 128 3.58 9.05 -5.75
CA ARG A 128 3.06 10.39 -5.41
C ARG A 128 1.73 10.70 -6.09
N ARG A 129 1.53 10.29 -7.34
CA ARG A 129 0.24 10.44 -8.04
C ARG A 129 -0.85 9.60 -7.39
N ALA A 130 -0.55 8.35 -7.02
CA ALA A 130 -1.47 7.52 -6.24
C ALA A 130 -1.85 8.20 -4.91
N LEU A 131 -0.86 8.69 -4.16
CA LEU A 131 -1.08 9.37 -2.87
C LEU A 131 -1.77 10.73 -2.98
N LYS A 132 -1.71 11.38 -4.13
CA LYS A 132 -2.48 12.61 -4.40
C LYS A 132 -3.98 12.31 -4.54
N ILE A 133 -4.33 11.12 -5.05
CA ILE A 133 -5.72 10.68 -5.22
C ILE A 133 -6.24 10.09 -3.90
N ASP A 134 -5.44 9.24 -3.26
CA ASP A 134 -5.71 8.66 -1.94
C ASP A 134 -4.50 8.81 -1.00
N PRO A 135 -4.50 9.83 -0.12
CA PRO A 135 -3.43 10.04 0.87
C PRO A 135 -3.25 8.89 1.88
N ASN A 136 -4.23 7.99 1.99
CA ASN A 136 -4.24 6.88 2.93
C ASN A 136 -3.80 5.56 2.28
N HIS A 137 -3.42 5.54 1.00
CA HIS A 137 -2.91 4.33 0.35
C HIS A 137 -1.56 3.92 0.94
N GLU A 138 -1.57 2.97 1.88
CA GLU A 138 -0.43 2.62 2.71
C GLU A 138 0.75 2.09 1.91
N GLU A 139 0.49 1.25 0.91
CA GLU A 139 1.51 0.62 0.08
C GLU A 139 2.29 1.67 -0.71
N SER A 140 1.61 2.66 -1.30
CA SER A 140 2.27 3.76 -2.00
C SER A 140 3.11 4.60 -1.04
N LYS A 141 2.64 4.83 0.20
CA LYS A 141 3.41 5.56 1.21
C LYS A 141 4.66 4.78 1.61
N LYS A 142 4.56 3.46 1.84
CA LYS A 142 5.70 2.59 2.18
C LYS A 142 6.76 2.64 1.07
N TRP A 143 6.36 2.44 -0.18
CA TRP A 143 7.31 2.48 -1.30
C TRP A 143 7.92 3.86 -1.54
N GLN A 144 7.14 4.94 -1.41
CA GLN A 144 7.68 6.30 -1.46
C GLN A 144 8.79 6.51 -0.42
N GLN A 145 8.56 6.12 0.83
CA GLN A 145 9.56 6.27 1.90
C GLN A 145 10.78 5.38 1.68
N GLN A 146 10.57 4.14 1.23
CA GLN A 146 11.67 3.23 0.89
C GLN A 146 12.56 3.78 -0.21
N ILE A 147 11.97 4.31 -1.30
CA ILE A 147 12.73 4.94 -2.38
C ILE A 147 13.52 6.14 -1.87
N ILE A 148 12.89 7.03 -1.08
CA ILE A 148 13.57 8.19 -0.49
C ILE A 148 14.75 7.73 0.37
N GLY A 149 14.56 6.70 1.21
CA GLY A 149 15.62 6.10 2.02
C GLY A 149 16.77 5.54 1.18
N ILE A 150 16.51 4.92 0.03
CA ILE A 150 17.57 4.46 -0.89
C ILE A 150 18.42 5.65 -1.36
N TYR A 151 17.80 6.75 -1.79
CA TYR A 151 18.53 7.96 -2.21
C TYR A 151 19.36 8.55 -1.07
N GLU A 152 18.79 8.64 0.14
CA GLU A 152 19.48 9.14 1.33
C GLU A 152 20.69 8.28 1.71
N MET A 153 20.53 6.95 1.73
CA MET A 153 21.63 6.01 1.97
C MET A 153 22.75 6.14 0.92
N MET A 154 22.38 6.39 -0.33
CA MET A 154 23.34 6.65 -1.42
C MET A 154 23.95 8.05 -1.39
N LYS A 155 23.54 8.92 -0.45
CA LYS A 155 23.89 10.34 -0.39
C LYS A 155 23.62 11.06 -1.71
N LYS A 156 22.54 10.66 -2.39
CA LYS A 156 22.05 11.27 -3.61
C LYS A 156 20.79 12.05 -3.28
N GLU A 157 20.63 13.18 -3.94
CA GLU A 157 19.34 13.83 -3.92
C GLU A 157 18.31 12.90 -4.66
N TYR A 158 17.00 13.03 -4.38
CA TYR A 158 15.89 12.44 -5.16
C TYR A 158 14.97 13.51 -5.80
N PRO A 159 14.22 13.19 -6.89
CA PRO A 159 13.38 14.18 -7.55
C PRO A 159 12.29 14.72 -6.62
N LYS A 160 12.08 16.03 -6.63
CA LYS A 160 10.95 16.67 -5.94
C LYS A 160 9.65 16.44 -6.72
N PRO A 161 8.46 16.65 -6.10
CA PRO A 161 7.20 16.57 -6.82
C PRO A 161 7.19 17.45 -8.07
N GLY A 162 6.95 16.84 -9.23
CA GLY A 162 6.97 17.50 -10.55
C GLY A 162 8.29 17.40 -11.31
N GLU A 163 9.37 16.94 -10.67
CA GLU A 163 10.69 16.73 -11.30
C GLU A 163 10.94 15.26 -11.68
N GLU A 164 9.98 14.36 -11.42
CA GLU A 164 10.13 12.93 -11.68
C GLU A 164 10.12 12.64 -13.19
N PRO A 165 11.13 11.90 -13.71
CA PRO A 165 11.19 11.58 -15.12
C PRO A 165 10.10 10.58 -15.53
N ALA A 166 9.79 10.55 -16.83
CA ALA A 166 9.02 9.46 -17.41
C ALA A 166 9.81 8.12 -17.30
N PRO A 167 9.13 6.96 -17.45
CA PRO A 167 9.81 5.68 -17.61
C PRO A 167 10.84 5.69 -18.74
N LEU A 168 11.91 4.92 -18.59
CA LEU A 168 12.91 4.73 -19.63
C LEU A 168 12.26 4.13 -20.89
N PRO A 169 12.63 4.60 -22.09
CA PRO A 169 12.04 4.10 -23.33
C PRO A 169 12.40 2.63 -23.55
N PHE A 170 11.37 1.80 -23.71
CA PHE A 170 11.52 0.38 -24.02
C PHE A 170 11.47 0.14 -25.53
N LYS A 171 12.46 -0.58 -26.07
CA LYS A 171 12.47 -1.04 -27.47
C LYS A 171 12.19 -2.54 -27.48
N LYS A 172 11.08 -2.96 -28.10
CA LYS A 172 10.87 -4.38 -28.43
C LYS A 172 11.88 -4.75 -29.51
N GLU A 173 12.85 -5.60 -29.17
CA GLU A 173 13.75 -6.16 -30.16
C GLU A 173 12.96 -7.16 -31.04
N GLY A 174 12.88 -6.89 -32.35
CA GLY A 174 12.42 -7.85 -33.37
C GLY A 174 10.92 -8.02 -33.56
N ALA A 175 10.18 -6.94 -33.82
CA ALA A 175 8.84 -7.02 -34.46
C ALA A 175 8.98 -7.07 -35.99
#